data_AF-A0A377JYL1-F1
#
_entry.id   AF-A0A377JYL1-F1
#
_cell.length_a   1.000
_cell.length_b   1.000
_cell.length_c   1.000
_cell.angle_alpha   90.00
_cell.angle_beta   90.00
_cell.angle_gamma   90.00
#
_symmetry.space_group_name_H-M   'P 1'
#
loop_
_entity.id
_entity.type
_entity.pdbx_description
1 polymer ?
#
loop_
_entity_poly.entity_id
_entity_poly.type
_entity_poly.pdbx_seq_one_letter_code
_entity_poly.pdbx_strand_id
1 'polypeptide(L)' 'MSQPLLSVNGLMMRFGGLLAVNNVNLELYPQEIVSLIGPNGAGKNHGLQLPDRIL' A
#
# COMPACT_ATOMS: atom_id res chain seq x y z
N MET A 1 17.51 12.78 17.74
CA MET A 1 17.12 11.73 16.78
C MET A 1 15.80 11.16 17.25
N SER A 2 14.74 11.30 16.46
CA SER A 2 13.40 10.82 16.81
C SER A 2 13.36 9.29 16.69
N GLN A 3 12.72 8.58 17.62
CA GLN A 3 12.52 7.13 17.52
C GLN A 3 11.25 6.85 16.69
N PRO A 4 11.25 5.80 15.84
CA PRO A 4 10.05 5.40 15.13
C PRO A 4 8.98 4.92 16.11
N LEU A 5 7.72 5.34 15.89
CA LEU A 5 6.56 4.84 16.63
C LEU A 5 6.20 3.40 16.22
N LEU A 6 6.46 3.05 14.96
CA LEU A 6 6.25 1.71 14.43
C LEU A 6 7.43 1.34 13.53
N SER A 7 7.95 0.12 13.69
CA SER A 7 8.91 -0.49 12.77
C SER A 7 8.39 -1.87 12.38
N VAL A 8 8.27 -2.10 11.08
CA VAL A 8 7.82 -3.35 10.48
C VAL A 8 8.93 -3.85 9.59
N ASN A 9 9.29 -5.13 9.74
CA ASN A 9 10.30 -5.78 8.92
C ASN A 9 9.66 -6.95 8.17
N GLY A 10 9.93 -7.04 6.87
CA GLY A 10 9.45 -8.13 6.03
C GLY A 10 7.94 -8.19 5.83
N LEU A 11 7.28 -7.03 5.73
CA LEU A 11 5.85 -6.93 5.46
C LEU A 11 5.51 -7.68 4.18
N MET A 12 4.58 -8.62 4.29
CA MET A 12 3.99 -9.33 3.17
C MET A 12 2.48 -9.17 3.20
N MET A 13 1.90 -8.83 2.06
CA MET A 13 0.47 -8.64 1.92
C MET A 13 -0.01 -9.30 0.64
N ARG A 14 -1.02 -10.15 0.77
CA ARG A 14 -1.70 -10.80 -0.35
C ARG A 14 -3.12 -10.28 -0.44
N PHE A 15 -3.56 -10.07 -1.67
CA PHE A 15 -4.96 -9.76 -1.98
C PHE A 15 -5.46 -10.79 -2.99
N GLY A 16 -6.38 -11.64 -2.56
CA GLY A 16 -6.74 -12.84 -3.30
C GLY A 16 -5.49 -13.70 -3.56
N GLY A 17 -5.24 -14.04 -4.82
CA GLY A 17 -4.06 -14.79 -5.25
C GLY A 17 -2.79 -13.95 -5.48
N LEU A 18 -2.88 -12.62 -5.48
CA LEU A 18 -1.76 -11.74 -5.82
C LEU A 18 -0.94 -11.37 -4.57
N LEU A 19 0.38 -11.56 -4.63
CA LEU A 19 1.31 -11.00 -3.66
C LEU A 19 1.53 -9.52 -3.99
N ALA A 20 0.78 -8.64 -3.31
CA ALA A 20 0.82 -7.19 -3.55
C ALA A 20 2.02 -6.52 -2.88
N VAL A 21 2.46 -7.06 -1.75
CA VAL A 21 3.58 -6.55 -0.97
C VAL A 21 4.45 -7.74 -0.61
N ASN A 22 5.73 -7.67 -0.92
CA ASN A 22 6.68 -8.76 -0.68
C ASN A 22 7.92 -8.24 0.04
N ASN A 23 8.07 -8.63 1.30
CA ASN A 23 9.25 -8.38 2.12
C ASN A 23 9.64 -6.88 2.22
N VAL A 24 8.68 -6.03 2.57
CA VAL A 24 8.92 -4.58 2.71
C VAL A 24 9.22 -4.20 4.16
N ASN A 25 10.22 -3.37 4.38
CA ASN A 25 10.50 -2.77 5.68
C ASN A 25 9.91 -1.35 5.72
N LEU A 26 9.25 -1.01 6.83
CA LEU A 26 8.57 0.27 7.00
C LEU A 26 8.80 0.79 8.41
N GLU A 27 9.14 2.07 8.51
CA GLU A 27 9.24 2.80 9.76
C GLU A 27 8.27 3.99 9.70
N LEU A 28 7.55 4.22 10.80
CA LEU A 28 6.62 5.34 10.94
C LEU A 28 7.10 6.20 12.10
N TYR A 29 7.41 7.46 11.83
CA TYR A 29 7.82 8.42 12.84
C TYR A 29 6.62 9.27 13.31
N PRO A 30 6.73 9.96 14.47
CA PRO A 30 5.68 10.86 14.92
C PRO A 30 5.30 11.89 13.85
N GLN A 31 3.99 12.11 13.69
CA GLN A 31 3.40 13.04 12.71
C GLN A 31 3.53 12.61 11.23
N GLU A 32 3.94 11.37 10.95
CA GLU A 32 3.93 10.81 9.61
C GLU A 32 2.67 9.99 9.33
N ILE A 33 2.18 10.09 8.09
CA ILE A 33 1.11 9.24 7.56
C ILE A 33 1.69 8.49 6.37
N VAL A 34 1.78 7.17 6.48
CA VAL A 34 2.25 6.31 5.38
C VAL A 34 1.08 5.48 4.87
N SER A 35 0.87 5.48 3.55
CA SER A 35 -0.15 4.69 2.88
C SER A 35 0.50 3.69 1.93
N LEU A 36 0.07 2.43 2.02
CA LEU A 36 0.53 1.36 1.14
C LEU A 36 -0.45 1.21 -0.02
N ILE A 37 -0.02 1.62 -1.21
CA ILE A 37 -0.83 1.49 -2.43
C ILE A 37 -0.42 0.19 -3.13
N GLY A 38 -1.26 -0.85 -3.03
CA GLY A 38 -1.07 -2.09 -3.79
C GLY A 38 -1.32 -1.88 -5.29
N PRO A 39 -0.84 -2.79 -6.17
CA PRO A 39 -1.14 -2.73 -7.60
C PRO A 39 -2.65 -2.65 -7.81
N ASN A 40 -3.08 -1.77 -8.71
CA ASN A 40 -4.49 -1.58 -9.08
C ASN A 40 -5.08 -2.93 -9.53
N GLY A 41 -5.74 -3.66 -8.63
CA GLY A 41 -6.22 -5.03 -8.90
C GLY A 41 -6.51 -5.90 -7.67
N ALA A 42 -6.12 -5.48 -6.47
CA ALA A 42 -6.32 -6.19 -5.19
C ALA A 42 -7.78 -6.34 -4.69
N GLY A 43 -8.80 -6.10 -5.52
CA GLY A 43 -10.21 -6.24 -5.11
C GLY A 43 -11.03 -4.94 -5.11
N LYS A 44 -10.77 -4.00 -6.03
CA LYS A 44 -11.79 -3.00 -6.42
C LYS A 44 -12.90 -3.69 -7.21
N ASN A 45 -13.75 -4.49 -6.56
CA ASN A 45 -15.00 -4.91 -7.17
C ASN A 45 -15.95 -3.71 -7.19
N HIS A 46 -16.22 -3.23 -8.42
CA HIS A 46 -17.22 -2.24 -8.83
C HIS A 46 -16.96 -0.78 -8.45
N GLY A 47 -16.33 -0.06 -9.39
CA GLY A 47 -16.33 1.39 -9.44
C GLY A 47 -15.93 1.85 -10.83
N LEU A 48 -16.94 1.95 -11.71
CA LEU A 48 -16.98 2.66 -12.99
C LEU A 48 -15.62 2.92 -13.67
N GLN A 49 -15.33 2.17 -14.73
CA GLN A 49 -14.24 2.47 -15.64
C GLN A 49 -14.55 3.79 -16.36
N LEU A 50 -13.86 4.86 -16.00
CA LEU A 50 -13.86 6.10 -16.78
C LEU A 50 -13.03 5.84 -18.04
N PRO A 51 -13.53 6.19 -19.23
CA PRO A 51 -12.73 6.12 -20.44
C PRO A 51 -11.61 7.16 -20.38
N ASP A 52 -10.44 6.78 -20.88
CA ASP A 52 -9.33 7.67 -21.19
C ASP A 52 -9.83 8.87 -21.99
N ARG A 53 -9.87 10.05 -21.36
CA ARG A 53 -9.89 11.30 -22.13
C ARG A 53 -9.27 12.46 -21.36
N ILE A 54 -8.19 12.94 -21.98
CA ILE A 54 -7.51 14.21 -21.78
C ILE A 54 -8.50 15.38 -21.89
N LEU A 55 -8.60 16.20 -20.84
CA LEU A 55 -8.39 17.65 -20.82
C LEU A 55 -7.95 18.06 -19.41
#